data_AF-A0A6P0DWN9-F1
#
_entry.id   AF-A0A6P0DWN9-F1
#
_cell.length_a   1.000
_cell.length_b   1.000
_cell.length_c   1.000
_cell.angle_alpha   90.00
_cell.angle_beta   90.00
_cell.angle_gamma   90.00
#
_symmetry.space_group_name_H-M   'P 1'
#
loop_
_entity.id
_entity.type
_entity.pdbx_description
1 polymer ?
#
loop_
_entity_poly.entity_id
_entity_poly.type
_entity_poly.pdbx_seq_one_letter_code
_entity_poly.pdbx_strand_id
1 'polypeptide(L)'
;SRHAAERLAEVRLRLEQAEAARQQIEDGEAAHALLAIPADAIEQLEALDLKIVGLRAAAAVGLPTLRIDYLKDASGSVSMDRQALIGGEDRSFAGMAKLEITGVGTLTIHSSRQADQDGTLEAAEVTRQTLLAKLGVD
;
A
#
# COMPACT_ATOMS: atom_id res chain seq x y z
N SER A 1 -44.21 -10.23 -56.18
CA SER A 1 -45.14 -11.30 -55.76
C SER A 1 -45.23 -11.33 -54.24
N ARG A 2 -46.34 -11.81 -53.67
CA ARG A 2 -46.54 -11.93 -52.21
C ARG A 2 -45.38 -12.69 -51.51
N HIS A 3 -44.89 -13.74 -52.16
CA HIS A 3 -43.78 -14.55 -51.66
C HIS A 3 -42.47 -13.76 -51.48
N ALA A 4 -42.17 -12.79 -52.36
CA ALA A 4 -40.99 -11.94 -52.21
C ALA A 4 -41.11 -10.98 -51.01
N ALA A 5 -42.32 -10.49 -50.73
CA ALA A 5 -42.58 -9.62 -49.58
C ALA A 5 -42.48 -10.38 -48.25
N GLU A 6 -42.98 -11.61 -48.20
CA GLU A 6 -42.88 -12.49 -47.02
C GLU A 6 -41.42 -12.84 -46.69
N ARG A 7 -40.62 -13.22 -47.70
CA ARG A 7 -39.18 -13.47 -47.50
C ARG A 7 -38.41 -12.23 -47.05
N LEU A 8 -38.76 -11.06 -47.58
CA LEU A 8 -38.15 -9.80 -47.14
C LEU A 8 -38.48 -9.49 -45.68
N ALA A 9 -39.72 -9.75 -45.24
CA ALA A 9 -40.12 -9.53 -43.85
C ALA A 9 -39.39 -10.49 -42.89
N GLU A 10 -39.25 -11.76 -43.26
CA GLU A 10 -38.50 -12.75 -42.49
C GLU A 10 -37.02 -12.37 -42.35
N VAL A 11 -36.38 -11.94 -43.45
CA VAL A 11 -34.98 -11.50 -43.42
C VAL A 11 -34.80 -10.25 -42.57
N ARG A 12 -35.72 -9.28 -42.65
CA ARG A 12 -35.68 -8.06 -41.82
C ARG A 12 -35.83 -8.38 -40.33
N LEU A 13 -36.74 -9.28 -39.98
CA LEU A 13 -36.92 -9.71 -38.60
C LEU A 13 -35.65 -10.39 -38.05
N ARG A 14 -35.02 -11.25 -38.86
CA ARG A 14 -33.74 -11.88 -38.48
C ARG A 14 -32.61 -10.86 -38.33
N LEU A 15 -32.57 -9.84 -39.19
CA LEU A 15 -31.59 -8.76 -39.09
C LEU A 15 -31.80 -7.95 -37.81
N GLU A 16 -33.04 -7.55 -37.51
CA GLU A 16 -33.38 -6.81 -36.29
C GLU A 16 -33.01 -7.60 -35.02
N GLN A 17 -33.29 -8.90 -35.02
CA GLN A 17 -32.89 -9.80 -33.92
C GLN A 17 -31.37 -9.91 -33.78
N ALA A 18 -30.64 -10.01 -34.89
CA ALA A 18 -29.17 -10.09 -34.87
C ALA A 18 -28.54 -8.77 -34.39
N GLU A 19 -29.09 -7.63 -34.81
CA GLU A 19 -28.65 -6.30 -34.36
C GLU A 19 -28.92 -6.10 -32.87
N ALA A 20 -30.10 -6.50 -32.39
CA ALA A 20 -30.43 -6.46 -30.96
C ALA A 20 -29.48 -7.35 -30.12
N ALA A 21 -29.17 -8.56 -30.59
CA ALA A 21 -28.22 -9.44 -29.92
C ALA A 21 -26.80 -8.85 -29.91
N ARG A 22 -26.35 -8.22 -31.01
CA ARG A 22 -25.06 -7.55 -31.06
C ARG A 22 -24.97 -6.41 -30.04
N GLN A 23 -26.00 -5.58 -29.95
CA GLN A 23 -26.04 -4.49 -28.97
C GLN A 23 -25.95 -5.01 -27.53
N GLN A 24 -26.67 -6.09 -27.21
CA GLN A 24 -26.60 -6.70 -25.88
C GLN A 24 -25.20 -7.22 -25.52
N ILE A 25 -24.47 -7.77 -26.51
CA ILE A 25 -23.08 -8.20 -26.31
C ILE A 25 -22.18 -6.99 -26.09
N GLU A 26 -22.28 -5.96 -26.92
CA GLU A 26 -21.48 -4.73 -26.81
C GLU A 26 -21.69 -4.04 -25.44
N ASP A 27 -22.95 -3.92 -25.00
CA ASP A 27 -23.30 -3.35 -23.69
C ASP A 27 -22.75 -4.22 -22.54
N GLY A 28 -22.82 -5.55 -22.68
CA GLY A 28 -22.28 -6.49 -21.72
C GLY A 28 -20.75 -6.45 -21.62
N GLU A 29 -20.05 -6.36 -22.75
CA GLU A 29 -18.59 -6.21 -22.81
C GLU A 29 -18.14 -4.89 -22.19
N ALA A 30 -18.86 -3.79 -22.45
CA ALA A 30 -18.60 -2.50 -21.83
C ALA A 30 -18.79 -2.55 -20.30
N ALA A 31 -19.87 -3.18 -19.82
CA ALA A 31 -20.10 -3.36 -18.38
C ALA A 31 -19.04 -4.25 -17.72
N HIS A 32 -18.61 -5.33 -18.39
CA HIS A 32 -17.56 -6.22 -17.90
C HIS A 32 -16.20 -5.52 -17.83
N ALA A 33 -15.86 -4.69 -18.82
CA ALA A 33 -14.60 -3.94 -18.84
C ALA A 33 -14.46 -3.01 -17.61
N LEU A 34 -15.56 -2.50 -17.06
CA LEU A 34 -15.56 -1.68 -15.84
C LEU A 34 -15.26 -2.49 -14.57
N LEU A 35 -15.48 -3.81 -14.59
CA LEU A 35 -15.25 -4.72 -13.46
C LEU A 35 -13.95 -5.52 -13.61
N ALA A 36 -13.30 -5.43 -14.76
CA ALA A 36 -12.12 -6.21 -15.06
C ALA A 36 -10.92 -5.73 -14.23
N ILE A 37 -10.42 -6.62 -13.39
CA ILE A 37 -9.13 -6.43 -12.71
C ILE A 37 -8.02 -6.58 -13.76
N PRO A 38 -7.04 -5.66 -13.81
CA PRO A 38 -5.88 -5.81 -14.69
C PRO A 38 -5.16 -7.14 -14.43
N ALA A 39 -4.80 -7.86 -15.49
CA ALA A 39 -4.19 -9.18 -15.38
C ALA A 39 -2.85 -9.17 -14.62
N ASP A 40 -2.14 -8.04 -14.66
CA ASP A 40 -0.86 -7.81 -14.00
C ASP A 40 -0.99 -7.19 -12.60
N ALA A 41 -2.22 -6.94 -12.10
CA ALA A 41 -2.40 -6.24 -10.83
C ALA A 41 -1.81 -6.99 -9.63
N ILE A 42 -1.84 -8.33 -9.64
CA ILE A 42 -1.21 -9.14 -8.60
C ILE A 42 0.31 -9.01 -8.67
N GLU A 43 0.90 -9.11 -9.87
CA GLU A 43 2.35 -8.96 -10.06
C GLU A 43 2.83 -7.56 -9.64
N GLN A 44 2.06 -6.51 -9.97
CA GLN A 44 2.33 -5.15 -9.53
C GLN A 44 2.30 -5.02 -8.00
N LEU A 45 1.34 -5.69 -7.34
CA LEU A 45 1.21 -5.67 -5.88
C LEU A 45 2.40 -6.39 -5.21
N GLU A 46 2.78 -7.56 -5.71
CA GLU A 46 3.94 -8.32 -5.21
C GLU A 46 5.25 -7.51 -5.37
N ALA A 47 5.42 -6.86 -6.53
CA ALA A 47 6.57 -6.00 -6.78
C ALA A 47 6.61 -4.79 -5.82
N LEU A 48 5.46 -4.19 -5.53
CA LEU A 48 5.33 -3.10 -4.55
C LEU A 48 5.66 -3.57 -3.13
N ASP A 49 5.19 -4.75 -2.72
CA ASP A 49 5.48 -5.32 -1.40
C ASP A 49 6.98 -5.57 -1.21
N LEU A 50 7.64 -6.18 -2.20
CA LEU A 50 9.08 -6.38 -2.17
C LEU A 50 9.83 -5.04 -2.10
N LYS A 51 9.39 -4.05 -2.88
CA LYS A 51 9.98 -2.71 -2.89
C LYS A 51 9.84 -2.04 -1.52
N ILE A 52 8.67 -2.10 -0.89
CA ILE A 52 8.41 -1.54 0.45
C ILE A 52 9.32 -2.18 1.50
N VAL A 53 9.46 -3.51 1.47
CA VAL A 53 10.38 -4.23 2.38
C VAL A 53 11.81 -3.73 2.19
N GLY A 54 12.27 -3.60 0.93
CA GLY A 54 13.60 -3.10 0.62
C GLY A 54 13.82 -1.65 1.07
N LEU A 55 12.84 -0.77 0.85
CA LEU A 55 12.88 0.62 1.27
C LEU A 55 12.91 0.74 2.80
N ARG A 56 12.14 -0.06 3.53
CA ARG A 56 12.18 -0.10 5.00
C ARG A 56 13.53 -0.58 5.53
N ALA A 57 14.12 -1.60 4.89
CA ALA A 57 15.45 -2.06 5.25
C ALA A 57 16.50 -0.97 4.99
N ALA A 58 16.47 -0.31 3.83
CA ALA A 58 17.38 0.77 3.49
C ALA A 58 17.21 1.99 4.41
N ALA A 59 15.97 2.34 4.75
CA ALA A 59 15.62 3.39 5.70
C ALA A 59 16.23 3.16 7.09
N ALA A 60 16.33 1.90 7.53
CA ALA A 60 16.95 1.54 8.79
C ALA A 60 18.49 1.65 8.75
N VAL A 61 19.10 1.51 7.57
CA VAL A 61 20.56 1.55 7.41
C VAL A 61 21.10 2.94 7.71
N GLY A 62 21.84 3.02 8.81
CA GLY A 62 22.54 4.22 9.24
C GLY A 62 21.67 5.23 10.01
N LEU A 63 20.46 4.87 10.41
CA LEU A 63 19.79 5.60 11.47
C LEU A 63 20.72 5.71 12.69
N PRO A 64 20.77 6.89 13.35
CA PRO A 64 21.49 7.00 14.60
C PRO A 64 20.96 5.98 15.60
N THR A 65 21.88 5.45 16.39
CA THR A 65 21.58 4.51 17.47
C THR A 65 21.84 5.16 18.82
N LEU A 66 21.09 4.74 19.82
CA LEU A 66 21.34 5.04 21.22
C LEU A 66 21.36 3.74 22.02
N ARG A 67 22.11 3.74 23.11
CA ARG A 67 22.19 2.64 24.07
C ARG A 67 22.15 3.19 25.48
N ILE A 68 21.42 2.52 26.36
CA ILE A 68 21.43 2.82 27.79
C ILE A 68 22.22 1.72 28.50
N ASP A 69 23.28 2.10 29.21
CA ASP A 69 24.01 1.20 30.09
C ASP A 69 23.65 1.55 31.53
N TYR A 70 22.78 0.74 32.14
CA TYR A 70 22.38 0.93 33.54
C TYR A 70 23.49 0.50 34.48
N LEU A 71 23.65 1.23 35.57
CA LEU A 71 24.48 0.80 36.69
C LEU A 71 23.91 -0.47 37.32
N LYS A 72 24.80 -1.27 37.92
CA LYS A 72 24.38 -2.44 38.70
C LYS A 72 23.45 -1.99 39.84
N ASP A 73 22.33 -2.69 39.99
CA ASP A 73 21.29 -2.43 40.99
C ASP A 73 20.57 -1.06 40.85
N ALA A 74 20.63 -0.43 39.67
CA ALA A 74 19.87 0.77 39.38
C ALA A 74 18.36 0.49 39.43
N SER A 75 17.62 1.29 40.20
CA SER A 75 16.14 1.22 40.29
C SER A 75 15.43 2.14 39.29
N GLY A 76 16.16 3.02 38.62
CA GLY A 76 15.63 3.93 37.61
C GLY A 76 15.46 3.25 36.23
N SER A 77 14.47 3.69 35.48
CA SER A 77 14.21 3.23 34.11
C SER A 77 14.29 4.39 33.12
N VAL A 78 14.78 4.10 31.92
CA VAL A 78 14.66 4.98 30.76
C VAL A 78 13.66 4.36 29.79
N SER A 79 12.70 5.13 29.31
CA SER A 79 11.75 4.68 28.30
C SER A 79 11.78 5.56 27.04
N MET A 80 11.61 4.93 25.88
CA MET A 80 11.40 5.56 24.58
C MET A 80 10.04 5.12 24.06
N ASP A 81 9.21 6.05 23.58
CA ASP A 81 7.86 5.76 23.08
C ASP A 81 6.99 4.94 24.06
N ARG A 82 7.14 5.23 25.36
CA ARG A 82 6.49 4.52 26.48
C ARG A 82 6.93 3.06 26.67
N GLN A 83 7.98 2.61 25.98
CA GLN A 83 8.60 1.31 26.18
C GLN A 83 9.90 1.46 26.96
N ALA A 84 10.04 0.69 28.04
CA ALA A 84 11.28 0.66 28.82
C ALA A 84 12.43 0.11 27.96
N LEU A 85 13.55 0.83 27.96
CA LEU A 85 14.76 0.43 27.25
C LEU A 85 15.52 -0.61 28.07
N ILE A 86 15.91 -1.69 27.41
CA ILE A 86 16.73 -2.75 27.97
C ILE A 86 18.19 -2.29 27.98
N GLY A 87 18.87 -2.54 29.10
CA GLY A 87 20.28 -2.19 29.25
C GLY A 87 21.17 -2.92 28.23
N GLY A 88 22.08 -2.19 27.61
CA GLY A 88 23.05 -2.74 26.66
C GLY A 88 22.52 -3.03 25.25
N GLU A 89 21.24 -2.75 24.96
CA GLU A 89 20.68 -2.86 23.61
C GLU A 89 20.77 -1.55 22.83
N ASP A 90 21.29 -1.63 21.61
CA ASP A 90 21.22 -0.52 20.66
C ASP A 90 19.79 -0.35 20.14
N ARG A 91 19.31 0.89 20.12
CA ARG A 91 18.02 1.28 19.58
C ARG A 91 18.20 2.39 18.56
N SER A 92 17.76 2.12 17.33
CA SER A 92 17.74 3.12 16.26
C SER A 92 16.56 4.07 16.40
N PHE A 93 16.74 5.33 15.99
CA PHE A 93 15.64 6.30 15.91
C PHE A 93 15.77 7.17 14.66
N ALA A 94 14.65 7.74 14.21
CA ALA A 94 14.59 8.63 13.05
C ALA A 94 14.03 9.99 13.46
N GLY A 95 14.66 11.07 13.01
CA GLY A 95 14.21 12.45 13.26
C GLY A 95 14.35 12.92 14.71
N MET A 96 13.59 12.34 15.64
CA MET A 96 13.61 12.66 17.05
C MET A 96 13.42 11.41 17.92
N ALA A 97 14.22 11.27 18.97
CA ALA A 97 13.96 10.36 20.08
C ALA A 97 13.62 11.16 21.34
N LYS A 98 12.53 10.80 22.01
CA LYS A 98 12.14 11.34 23.32
C LYS A 98 12.29 10.25 24.37
N LEU A 99 13.21 10.47 25.30
CA LEU A 99 13.53 9.57 26.40
C LEU A 99 12.93 10.12 27.69
N GLU A 100 12.12 9.32 28.37
CA GLU A 100 11.62 9.60 29.71
C GLU A 100 12.53 8.87 30.71
N ILE A 101 13.19 9.63 31.59
CA ILE A 101 14.16 9.14 32.55
C ILE A 101 13.54 9.27 33.95
N THR A 102 13.17 8.14 34.54
CA THR A 102 12.52 8.08 35.85
C THR A 102 13.37 8.78 36.92
N GLY A 103 12.76 9.72 37.63
CA GLY A 103 13.43 10.50 38.67
C GLY A 103 14.34 11.62 38.17
N VAL A 104 14.44 11.84 36.84
CA VAL A 104 15.29 12.90 36.25
C VAL A 104 14.47 13.86 35.39
N GLY A 105 13.69 13.36 34.43
CA GLY A 105 12.93 14.20 33.49
C GLY A 105 12.90 13.61 32.08
N THR A 106 12.96 14.48 31.06
CA THR A 106 12.89 14.08 29.66
C THR A 106 14.12 14.56 28.88
N LEU A 107 14.75 13.68 28.11
CA LEU A 107 15.80 14.00 27.15
C LEU A 107 15.22 13.89 25.73
N THR A 108 15.41 14.92 24.92
CA THR A 108 15.02 14.91 23.50
C THR A 108 16.27 14.97 22.64
N ILE A 109 16.42 14.02 21.72
CA ILE A 109 17.55 13.92 20.79
C ILE A 109 17.02 14.16 19.39
N HIS A 110 17.62 15.10 18.66
CA HIS A 110 17.28 15.40 17.28
C HIS A 110 18.36 14.86 16.34
N SER A 111 17.91 14.28 15.21
CA SER A 111 18.75 13.85 14.11
C SER A 111 18.20 14.40 12.81
N SER A 112 19.08 14.87 11.93
CA SER A 112 18.70 15.24 10.56
C SER A 112 18.33 14.02 9.71
N ARG A 113 18.67 12.81 10.15
CA ARG A 113 18.36 11.57 9.43
C ARG A 113 16.93 11.16 9.71
N GLN A 114 16.07 11.29 8.71
CA GLN A 114 14.73 10.71 8.69
C GLN A 114 14.77 9.28 8.12
N ALA A 115 13.79 8.46 8.48
CA ALA A 115 13.67 7.10 7.98
C ALA A 115 13.38 7.09 6.46
N ASP A 116 12.52 7.99 5.99
CA ASP A 116 12.20 8.15 4.56
C ASP A 116 12.47 9.59 4.11
N GLN A 117 13.75 9.93 3.92
CA GLN A 117 14.15 11.31 3.58
C GLN A 117 13.58 11.82 2.26
N ASP A 118 13.32 10.91 1.32
CA ASP A 118 12.89 11.26 -0.03
C ASP A 118 11.38 10.99 -0.27
N GLY A 119 10.63 10.54 0.75
CA GLY A 119 9.20 10.20 0.64
C GLY A 119 8.91 8.97 -0.23
N THR A 120 9.94 8.19 -0.54
CA THR A 120 9.87 7.07 -1.48
C THR A 120 9.12 5.88 -0.91
N LEU A 121 9.23 5.65 0.40
CA LEU A 121 8.50 4.61 1.11
C LEU A 121 7.02 5.01 1.21
N GLU A 122 6.74 6.25 1.62
CA GLU A 122 5.38 6.77 1.69
C GLU A 122 4.68 6.68 0.33
N ALA A 123 5.34 7.12 -0.74
CA ALA A 123 4.79 7.04 -2.09
C ALA A 123 4.50 5.58 -2.52
N ALA A 124 5.37 4.63 -2.17
CA ALA A 124 5.15 3.22 -2.47
C ALA A 124 3.96 2.64 -1.70
N GLU A 125 3.80 2.99 -0.42
CA GLU A 125 2.67 2.57 0.41
C GLU A 125 1.34 3.16 -0.08
N VAL A 126 1.31 4.44 -0.47
CA VAL A 126 0.12 5.07 -1.07
C VAL A 126 -0.25 4.42 -2.40
N THR A 127 0.75 4.09 -3.22
CA THR A 127 0.53 3.39 -4.50
C THR A 127 -0.07 2.02 -4.26
N ARG A 128 0.46 1.27 -3.28
CA ARG A 128 -0.06 -0.03 -2.86
C ARG A 128 -1.51 0.07 -2.40
N GLN A 129 -1.83 1.03 -1.52
CA GLN A 129 -3.19 1.22 -1.03
C GLN A 129 -4.16 1.56 -2.17
N THR A 130 -3.73 2.40 -3.11
CA THR A 130 -4.53 2.76 -4.29
C THR A 130 -4.79 1.54 -5.16
N LEU A 131 -3.80 0.66 -5.35
CA LEU A 131 -3.96 -0.57 -6.12
C LEU A 131 -4.92 -1.55 -5.43
N LEU A 132 -4.80 -1.73 -4.11
CA LEU A 132 -5.72 -2.57 -3.34
C LEU A 132 -7.16 -2.06 -3.39
N ALA A 133 -7.37 -0.75 -3.25
CA ALA A 133 -8.70 -0.14 -3.39
C ALA A 133 -9.30 -0.39 -4.79
N LYS A 134 -8.48 -0.32 -5.86
CA LYS A 134 -8.92 -0.69 -7.22
C LYS A 134 -9.26 -2.17 -7.36
N LEU A 135 -8.67 -3.03 -6.55
CA LEU A 135 -8.96 -4.46 -6.48
C LEU A 135 -10.17 -4.78 -5.56
N GLY A 136 -10.76 -3.78 -4.91
CA GLY A 136 -11.87 -3.95 -3.99
C GLY A 136 -11.45 -4.57 -2.64
N VAL A 137 -10.19 -4.40 -2.25
CA VAL A 137 -9.64 -4.85 -0.96
C VAL A 137 -9.30 -3.60 -0.13
N ASP A 138 -10.06 -3.39 0.95
CA ASP A 138 -9.85 -2.30 1.93
C ASP A 138 -9.16 -2.80 3.21
#